data_AF-A0A9D4XVM3-F1
#
_entry.id   AF-A0A9D4XVM3-F1
#
_cell.length_a   1.000
_cell.length_b   1.000
_cell.length_c   1.000
_cell.angle_alpha   90.00
_cell.angle_beta   90.00
_cell.angle_gamma   90.00
#
_symmetry.space_group_name_H-M   'P 1'
#
loop_
_entity.id
_entity.type
_entity.pdbx_description
1 polymer ?
#
loop_
_entity_poly.entity_id
_entity_poly.type
_entity_poly.pdbx_seq_one_letter_code
_entity_poly.pdbx_strand_id
1 'polypeptide(L)'
;MLNHDPDNIQQIQNLIAINHVNHDRTISNTSNLIFQEAPNREEQSRMDVQLERKQRSENEEKGGETNNDIVPSAIPNLRSLAQKHRLNIIFLSETLAKARKMEQIRVALNYDACLTIDVEGKSEGLAILWKNQIKCSVFNFSINFVNLMVKDERNDQWRLTCYYGYPDRGRRRQAWDLLRDLRDMDQGLWCIIGEFNDLLSQENKWGIHPHPNWLCTSFWNAIEECDITDINLDGHHFTWHKSRGTDQMVEERLD
;
A
#
# COMPACT_ATOMS: atom_id res chain seq x y z
N MET A 1 -9.69 18.49 -15.92
CA MET A 1 -11.12 18.17 -15.69
C MET A 1 -11.28 16.66 -15.58
N LEU A 2 -10.77 16.05 -14.51
CA LEU A 2 -10.92 14.60 -14.28
C LEU A 2 -11.23 14.24 -12.81
N ASN A 3 -11.07 15.21 -11.90
CA ASN A 3 -11.26 15.05 -10.45
C ASN A 3 -12.71 14.69 -10.04
N HIS A 4 -13.64 14.57 -10.99
CA HIS A 4 -15.08 14.31 -10.77
C HIS A 4 -15.69 13.32 -11.78
N ASP A 5 -14.91 12.60 -12.59
CA ASP A 5 -15.48 11.56 -13.48
C ASP A 5 -15.43 10.18 -12.78
N PRO A 6 -16.59 9.61 -12.36
CA PRO A 6 -16.61 8.38 -11.58
C PRO A 6 -16.06 7.17 -12.32
N ASP A 7 -16.21 7.12 -13.65
CA ASP A 7 -15.77 5.97 -14.45
C ASP A 7 -14.24 5.82 -14.43
N ASN A 8 -13.52 6.95 -14.41
CA ASN A 8 -12.05 6.97 -14.35
C ASN A 8 -11.54 6.61 -12.95
N ILE A 9 -12.20 7.09 -11.88
CA ILE A 9 -11.87 6.72 -10.50
C ILE A 9 -12.10 5.22 -10.28
N GLN A 10 -13.25 4.70 -10.72
CA GLN A 10 -13.58 3.28 -10.61
C GLN A 10 -12.61 2.39 -11.41
N GLN A 11 -12.14 2.84 -12.59
CA GLN A 11 -11.07 2.15 -13.32
C GLN A 11 -9.76 2.12 -12.52
N ILE A 12 -9.31 3.26 -11.98
CA ILE A 12 -8.07 3.33 -11.18
C ILE A 12 -8.15 2.40 -9.95
N GLN A 13 -9.27 2.43 -9.21
CA GLN A 13 -9.51 1.57 -8.06
C GLN A 13 -9.54 0.07 -8.43
N ASN A 14 -10.09 -0.30 -9.59
CA ASN A 14 -10.12 -1.69 -10.09
C ASN A 14 -8.75 -2.21 -10.55
N LEU A 15 -7.81 -1.33 -10.87
CA LEU A 15 -6.54 -1.71 -11.49
C LEU A 15 -5.41 -2.00 -10.49
N ILE A 16 -5.50 -1.45 -9.28
CA ILE A 16 -4.35 -1.26 -8.39
C ILE A 16 -4.64 -1.83 -7.00
N ALA A 17 -3.63 -2.47 -6.40
CA ALA A 17 -3.54 -2.52 -4.95
C ALA A 17 -2.10 -2.37 -4.45
N ILE A 18 -1.95 -1.58 -3.39
CA ILE A 18 -0.72 -1.44 -2.59
C ILE A 18 -0.68 -2.61 -1.61
N ASN A 19 0.46 -3.26 -1.41
CA ASN A 19 0.66 -4.17 -0.28
C ASN A 19 2.07 -4.02 0.29
N HIS A 20 2.15 -3.86 1.61
CA HIS A 20 3.39 -3.76 2.37
C HIS A 20 3.90 -5.15 2.79
N VAL A 21 5.22 -5.32 2.95
CA VAL A 21 5.78 -6.48 3.67
C VAL A 21 6.46 -5.96 4.95
N ASN A 22 5.81 -6.13 6.09
CA ASN A 22 6.30 -5.68 7.38
C ASN A 22 7.64 -6.33 7.76
N HIS A 23 8.37 -5.68 8.67
CA HIS A 23 9.59 -6.19 9.29
C HIS A 23 9.47 -7.57 9.95
N ASP A 24 8.27 -8.01 10.35
CA ASP A 24 8.00 -9.36 10.89
C ASP A 24 7.64 -10.40 9.79
N ARG A 25 7.75 -10.01 8.51
CA ARG A 25 7.37 -10.76 7.30
C ARG A 25 5.87 -11.01 7.13
N THR A 26 5.01 -10.32 7.87
CA THR A 26 3.57 -10.25 7.56
C THR A 26 3.32 -9.27 6.41
N ILE A 27 2.21 -9.42 5.70
CA ILE A 27 1.70 -8.36 4.81
C ILE A 27 0.68 -7.53 5.59
N SER A 28 0.93 -6.23 5.74
CA SER A 28 -0.12 -5.26 6.13
C SER A 28 -0.99 -4.99 4.91
N ASN A 29 -2.25 -5.41 4.99
CA ASN A 29 -3.21 -5.27 3.91
C ASN A 29 -3.77 -3.84 3.82
N THR A 30 -3.09 -2.96 3.10
CA THR A 30 -3.71 -1.78 2.44
C THR A 30 -4.84 -2.17 1.49
N SER A 31 -4.79 -3.38 0.94
CA SER A 31 -5.76 -3.87 -0.06
C SER A 31 -7.15 -4.25 0.48
N ASN A 32 -7.35 -4.27 1.80
CA ASN A 32 -8.69 -4.45 2.37
C ASN A 32 -9.56 -3.19 2.25
N LEU A 33 -8.98 -2.05 1.87
CA LEU A 33 -9.53 -0.71 2.05
C LEU A 33 -10.09 -0.10 0.75
N ILE A 34 -10.06 -0.86 -0.35
CA ILE A 34 -10.63 -0.45 -1.65
C ILE A 34 -11.95 -1.20 -1.93
N PHE A 35 -12.23 -2.32 -1.22
CA PHE A 35 -13.28 -3.27 -1.61
C PHE A 35 -13.86 -4.14 -0.46
N GLN A 36 -14.25 -3.53 0.66
CA GLN A 36 -15.05 -4.22 1.67
C GLN A 36 -16.41 -3.52 1.87
N GLU A 37 -17.50 -4.22 1.51
CA GLU A 37 -18.77 -3.99 2.19
C GLU A 37 -18.60 -4.36 3.67
N ALA A 38 -19.12 -3.53 4.57
CA ALA A 38 -18.91 -3.70 6.00
C ALA A 38 -19.60 -4.98 6.54
N PRO A 39 -18.96 -5.75 7.45
CA PRO A 39 -19.61 -6.87 8.11
C PRO A 39 -20.83 -6.41 8.91
N ASN A 40 -21.88 -7.22 8.91
CA ASN A 40 -23.04 -6.93 9.76
C ASN A 40 -22.73 -7.26 11.25
N ARG A 41 -23.52 -6.71 12.18
CA ARG A 41 -23.28 -6.82 13.63
C ARG A 41 -23.20 -8.26 14.17
N GLU A 42 -23.83 -9.22 13.49
CA GLU A 42 -23.78 -10.63 13.89
C GLU A 42 -22.46 -11.30 13.47
N GLU A 43 -21.91 -10.95 12.31
CA GLU A 43 -20.60 -11.42 11.85
C GLU A 43 -19.47 -10.84 12.70
N GLN A 44 -19.57 -9.57 13.11
CA GLN A 44 -18.62 -8.94 14.02
C GLN A 44 -18.54 -9.68 15.36
N SER A 45 -19.69 -9.91 16.02
CA SER A 45 -19.76 -10.68 17.28
C SER A 45 -19.23 -12.12 17.13
N ARG A 46 -19.40 -12.75 15.96
CA ARG A 46 -18.86 -14.10 15.70
C ARG A 46 -17.35 -14.11 15.55
N MET A 47 -16.76 -13.09 14.93
CA MET A 47 -15.31 -12.90 14.86
C MET A 47 -14.72 -12.65 16.25
N ASP A 48 -15.32 -11.78 17.05
CA ASP A 48 -14.83 -11.46 18.40
C ASP A 48 -14.80 -12.73 19.30
N VAL A 49 -15.87 -13.52 19.29
CA VAL A 49 -15.94 -14.81 20.02
C VAL A 49 -14.94 -15.85 19.49
N GLN A 50 -14.56 -15.80 18.21
CA GLN A 50 -13.49 -16.65 17.67
C GLN A 50 -12.09 -16.18 18.08
N LEU A 51 -11.86 -14.86 18.16
CA LEU A 51 -10.59 -14.32 18.68
C LEU A 51 -10.39 -14.68 20.16
N GLU A 52 -11.40 -14.50 21.01
CA GLU A 52 -11.31 -14.84 22.44
C GLU A 52 -10.99 -16.33 22.65
N ARG A 53 -11.62 -17.22 21.88
CA ARG A 53 -11.33 -18.67 21.93
C ARG A 53 -9.89 -18.98 21.54
N LYS A 54 -9.35 -18.29 20.54
CA LYS A 54 -7.98 -18.49 20.05
C LYS A 54 -6.92 -17.99 21.06
N GLN A 55 -7.17 -16.83 21.67
CA GLN A 55 -6.35 -16.30 22.76
C GLN A 55 -6.37 -17.20 24.02
N ARG A 56 -7.45 -17.95 24.25
CA ARG A 56 -7.51 -18.93 25.34
C ARG A 56 -6.61 -20.14 25.08
N SER A 57 -6.63 -20.70 23.86
CA SER A 57 -5.72 -21.80 23.49
C SER A 57 -4.23 -21.39 23.50
N GLU A 58 -3.91 -20.17 23.07
CA GLU A 58 -2.51 -19.67 23.01
C GLU A 58 -1.89 -19.41 24.40
N ASN A 59 -2.69 -19.36 25.47
CA ASN A 59 -2.21 -19.21 26.85
C ASN A 59 -1.98 -20.55 27.58
N GLU A 60 -2.47 -21.67 27.04
CA GLU A 60 -2.28 -23.01 27.65
C GLU A 60 -0.99 -23.72 27.18
N GLU A 61 -0.36 -23.27 26.08
CA GLU A 61 0.85 -23.90 25.50
C GLU A 61 2.21 -23.27 25.89
N LYS A 62 2.27 -22.40 26.91
CA LYS A 62 3.56 -21.82 27.38
C LYS A 62 4.29 -22.72 28.37
N GLY A 63 4.91 -23.77 27.84
CA GLY A 63 5.70 -24.74 28.63
C GLY A 63 6.61 -25.67 27.82
N GLY A 64 7.47 -25.14 26.95
CA GLY A 64 8.44 -25.95 26.19
C GLY A 64 9.38 -25.11 25.31
N GLU A 65 10.62 -25.55 25.14
CA GLU A 65 11.67 -24.81 24.42
C GLU A 65 11.63 -24.97 22.89
N THR A 66 12.05 -23.92 22.19
CA THR A 66 12.55 -23.89 20.79
C THR A 66 11.70 -24.52 19.67
N ASN A 67 11.14 -23.68 18.78
CA ASN A 67 11.19 -23.90 17.33
C ASN A 67 10.87 -22.63 16.49
N ASN A 68 11.29 -22.65 15.22
CA ASN A 68 11.23 -21.52 14.28
C ASN A 68 9.89 -21.44 13.50
N ASP A 69 8.81 -20.90 14.08
CA ASP A 69 7.50 -20.86 13.40
C ASP A 69 6.83 -19.47 13.36
N ILE A 70 7.27 -18.60 12.43
CA ILE A 70 6.63 -17.31 12.06
C ILE A 70 6.94 -16.97 10.57
N VAL A 71 5.99 -16.67 9.65
CA VAL A 71 4.65 -17.24 9.35
C VAL A 71 4.58 -17.44 7.82
N PRO A 72 4.06 -18.56 7.24
CA PRO A 72 4.14 -18.81 5.79
C PRO A 72 3.12 -18.11 4.85
N SER A 73 2.26 -17.21 5.33
CA SER A 73 0.96 -16.90 4.69
C SER A 73 0.91 -15.73 3.68
N ALA A 74 2.00 -14.96 3.52
CA ALA A 74 2.01 -13.74 2.69
C ALA A 74 1.58 -13.98 1.22
N ILE A 75 2.19 -14.96 0.54
CA ILE A 75 1.92 -15.24 -0.89
C ILE A 75 0.49 -15.77 -1.12
N PRO A 76 -0.04 -16.73 -0.33
CA PRO A 76 -1.45 -17.12 -0.40
C PRO A 76 -2.44 -15.97 -0.25
N ASN A 77 -2.20 -15.05 0.69
CA ASN A 77 -3.08 -13.89 0.91
C ASN A 77 -3.06 -12.94 -0.28
N LEU A 78 -1.86 -12.57 -0.76
CA LEU A 78 -1.69 -11.70 -1.93
C LEU A 78 -2.30 -12.32 -3.21
N ARG A 79 -2.20 -13.65 -3.38
CA ARG A 79 -2.86 -14.39 -4.46
C ARG A 79 -4.38 -14.31 -4.35
N SER A 80 -4.94 -14.58 -3.17
CA SER A 80 -6.38 -14.54 -2.90
C SER A 80 -6.96 -13.16 -3.23
N LEU A 81 -6.29 -12.11 -2.77
CA LEU A 81 -6.63 -10.73 -3.05
C LEU A 81 -6.60 -10.41 -4.56
N ALA A 82 -5.48 -10.72 -5.23
CA ALA A 82 -5.29 -10.48 -6.67
C ALA A 82 -6.32 -11.21 -7.55
N GLN A 83 -6.86 -12.33 -7.06
CA GLN A 83 -7.95 -13.07 -7.70
C GLN A 83 -9.32 -12.46 -7.37
N LYS A 84 -9.60 -12.17 -6.10
CA LYS A 84 -10.88 -11.58 -5.63
C LYS A 84 -11.16 -10.23 -6.30
N HIS A 85 -10.17 -9.35 -6.35
CA HIS A 85 -10.28 -8.00 -6.90
C HIS A 85 -9.81 -7.89 -8.35
N ARG A 86 -9.42 -9.01 -8.97
CA ARG A 86 -8.99 -9.12 -10.38
C ARG A 86 -7.84 -8.21 -10.82
N LEU A 87 -7.13 -7.60 -9.87
CA LEU A 87 -6.07 -6.61 -10.03
C LEU A 87 -5.19 -6.84 -11.28
N ASN A 88 -4.92 -5.78 -12.03
CA ASN A 88 -4.06 -5.85 -13.22
C ASN A 88 -2.65 -5.32 -12.94
N ILE A 89 -2.48 -4.49 -11.92
CA ILE A 89 -1.21 -3.96 -11.42
C ILE A 89 -1.14 -4.18 -9.90
N ILE A 90 -0.02 -4.67 -9.41
CA ILE A 90 0.31 -4.72 -7.97
C ILE A 90 1.61 -3.95 -7.76
N PHE A 91 1.60 -3.04 -6.80
CA PHE A 91 2.80 -2.41 -6.27
C PHE A 91 3.11 -2.93 -4.87
N LEU A 92 4.39 -3.25 -4.64
CA LEU A 92 4.94 -3.71 -3.37
C LEU A 92 6.10 -2.80 -2.96
N SER A 93 5.94 -2.10 -1.84
CA SER A 93 6.99 -1.46 -1.05
C SER A 93 7.64 -2.47 -0.09
N GLU A 94 8.82 -2.13 0.43
CA GLU A 94 9.59 -2.94 1.40
C GLU A 94 9.63 -4.45 1.08
N THR A 95 9.91 -4.87 -0.15
CA THR A 95 9.72 -6.28 -0.56
C THR A 95 10.50 -7.33 0.26
N LEU A 96 11.55 -6.92 0.98
CA LEU A 96 12.52 -7.75 1.70
C LEU A 96 13.14 -8.87 0.85
N ALA A 97 13.04 -8.77 -0.49
CA ALA A 97 13.23 -9.88 -1.41
C ALA A 97 13.89 -9.44 -2.72
N LYS A 98 15.03 -10.05 -3.04
CA LYS A 98 15.78 -9.80 -4.28
C LYS A 98 14.98 -10.18 -5.53
N ALA A 99 15.33 -9.60 -6.68
CA ALA A 99 14.72 -9.86 -7.99
C ALA A 99 14.40 -11.35 -8.29
N ARG A 100 15.32 -12.29 -7.99
CA ARG A 100 15.07 -13.75 -8.20
C ARG A 100 13.89 -14.29 -7.38
N LYS A 101 13.66 -13.77 -6.17
CA LYS A 101 12.52 -14.16 -5.33
C LYS A 101 11.24 -13.47 -5.79
N MET A 102 11.34 -12.21 -6.22
CA MET A 102 10.21 -11.50 -6.83
C MET A 102 9.71 -12.15 -8.12
N GLU A 103 10.61 -12.69 -8.94
CA GLU A 103 10.25 -13.44 -10.15
C GLU A 103 9.48 -14.74 -9.82
N GLN A 104 9.86 -15.44 -8.74
CA GLN A 104 9.08 -16.59 -8.23
C GLN A 104 7.68 -16.16 -7.77
N ILE A 105 7.56 -15.00 -7.13
CA ILE A 105 6.28 -14.43 -6.69
C ILE A 105 5.42 -14.05 -7.91
N ARG A 106 6.00 -13.42 -8.94
CA ARG A 106 5.30 -13.10 -10.20
C ARG A 106 4.66 -14.35 -10.83
N VAL A 107 5.44 -15.41 -11.00
CA VAL A 107 4.94 -16.69 -11.53
C VAL A 107 3.86 -17.28 -10.60
N ALA A 108 4.08 -17.25 -9.28
CA ALA A 108 3.12 -17.78 -8.32
C ALA A 108 1.80 -16.98 -8.25
N LEU A 109 1.80 -15.69 -8.58
CA LEU A 109 0.60 -14.84 -8.63
C LEU A 109 -0.07 -14.84 -10.02
N ASN A 110 0.52 -15.49 -11.02
CA ASN A 110 0.08 -15.48 -12.42
C ASN A 110 0.00 -14.05 -13.01
N TYR A 111 1.11 -13.32 -12.88
CA TYR A 111 1.34 -12.02 -13.52
C TYR A 111 2.30 -12.17 -14.69
N ASP A 112 2.12 -11.39 -15.75
CA ASP A 112 2.91 -11.54 -16.98
C ASP A 112 4.31 -10.92 -16.88
N ALA A 113 4.42 -9.78 -16.20
CA ALA A 113 5.66 -9.02 -16.07
C ALA A 113 5.92 -8.57 -14.61
N CYS A 114 7.19 -8.31 -14.30
CA CYS A 114 7.66 -7.76 -13.03
C CYS A 114 8.87 -6.87 -13.28
N LEU A 115 8.92 -5.72 -12.60
CA LEU A 115 10.13 -4.93 -12.37
C LEU A 115 10.45 -5.00 -10.88
N THR A 116 11.74 -5.15 -10.54
CA THR A 116 12.21 -5.12 -9.14
C THR A 116 13.41 -4.19 -9.04
N ILE A 117 13.43 -3.37 -7.99
CA ILE A 117 14.48 -2.41 -7.66
C ILE A 117 15.02 -2.81 -6.28
N ASP A 118 16.14 -3.54 -6.28
CA ASP A 118 16.83 -4.00 -5.07
C ASP A 118 17.70 -2.84 -4.50
N VAL A 119 17.57 -2.51 -3.21
CA VAL A 119 18.53 -1.62 -2.52
C VAL A 119 19.64 -2.45 -1.87
N GLU A 120 20.88 -1.98 -1.92
CA GLU A 120 22.02 -2.68 -1.31
C GLU A 120 22.06 -2.51 0.22
N GLY A 121 22.43 -3.58 0.93
CA GLY A 121 22.78 -3.55 2.35
C GLY A 121 21.63 -3.56 3.35
N LYS A 122 20.43 -3.08 2.97
CA LYS A 122 19.19 -3.21 3.75
C LYS A 122 18.07 -3.65 2.83
N SER A 123 17.18 -4.48 3.34
CA SER A 123 16.18 -5.21 2.56
C SER A 123 15.00 -4.36 2.06
N GLU A 124 15.16 -3.03 2.00
CA GLU A 124 14.22 -2.12 1.37
C GLU A 124 14.28 -2.35 -0.16
N GLY A 125 13.13 -2.34 -0.84
CA GLY A 125 13.08 -2.65 -2.26
C GLY A 125 11.67 -2.49 -2.80
N LEU A 126 11.59 -2.11 -4.08
CA LEU A 126 10.32 -1.90 -4.77
C LEU A 126 10.10 -3.01 -5.78
N ALA A 127 8.87 -3.51 -5.87
CA ALA A 127 8.47 -4.34 -7.00
C ALA A 127 7.11 -3.91 -7.55
N ILE A 128 6.98 -3.98 -8.87
CA ILE A 128 5.72 -3.75 -9.56
C ILE A 128 5.47 -4.90 -10.52
N LEU A 129 4.28 -5.47 -10.44
CA LEU A 129 3.85 -6.61 -11.23
C LEU A 129 2.63 -6.19 -12.04
N TRP A 130 2.59 -6.54 -13.33
CA TRP A 130 1.43 -6.24 -14.16
C TRP A 130 1.09 -7.39 -15.13
N LYS A 131 -0.16 -7.41 -15.58
CA LYS A 131 -0.69 -8.37 -16.56
C LYS A 131 -0.79 -7.76 -17.95
N ASN A 132 -0.67 -8.58 -18.98
CA ASN A 132 -0.76 -8.18 -20.39
C ASN A 132 -2.15 -7.71 -20.82
N GLN A 133 -3.18 -7.86 -19.98
CA GLN A 133 -4.51 -7.26 -20.24
C GLN A 133 -4.47 -5.74 -20.21
N ILE A 134 -3.52 -5.13 -19.49
CA ILE A 134 -3.30 -3.69 -19.48
C ILE A 134 -2.00 -3.34 -20.21
N LYS A 135 -2.06 -2.33 -21.07
CA LYS A 135 -0.91 -1.86 -21.85
C LYS A 135 -0.07 -0.91 -20.99
N CYS A 136 0.91 -1.47 -20.28
CA CYS A 136 1.85 -0.71 -19.45
C CYS A 136 3.28 -0.74 -20.02
N SER A 137 3.99 0.38 -19.91
CA SER A 137 5.43 0.47 -20.14
C SER A 137 6.10 1.32 -19.06
N VAL A 138 7.25 0.87 -18.55
CA VAL A 138 8.05 1.65 -17.59
C VAL A 138 8.56 2.92 -18.26
N PHE A 139 8.33 4.07 -17.62
CA PHE A 139 8.79 5.38 -18.10
C PHE A 139 10.17 5.72 -17.53
N ASN A 140 10.25 5.82 -16.20
CA ASN A 140 11.47 5.96 -15.41
C ASN A 140 11.23 5.44 -13.99
N PHE A 141 12.30 5.25 -13.21
CA PHE A 141 12.22 4.77 -11.83
C PHE A 141 13.43 5.21 -11.01
N SER A 142 13.30 5.09 -9.69
CA SER A 142 14.38 5.25 -8.71
C SER A 142 14.11 4.32 -7.51
N ILE A 143 14.95 4.38 -6.48
CA ILE A 143 14.68 3.67 -5.21
C ILE A 143 13.45 4.20 -4.45
N ASN A 144 12.88 5.34 -4.86
CA ASN A 144 11.73 5.98 -4.21
C ASN A 144 10.47 6.05 -5.09
N PHE A 145 10.54 5.66 -6.37
CA PHE A 145 9.34 5.60 -7.21
C PHE A 145 9.52 4.70 -8.45
N VAL A 146 8.40 4.24 -9.00
CA VAL A 146 8.31 3.70 -10.36
C VAL A 146 7.21 4.43 -11.12
N ASN A 147 7.53 4.99 -12.28
CA ASN A 147 6.53 5.54 -13.19
C ASN A 147 6.24 4.54 -14.32
N LEU A 148 4.96 4.19 -14.49
CA LEU A 148 4.44 3.50 -15.68
C LEU A 148 3.66 4.48 -16.53
N MET A 149 3.84 4.43 -17.85
CA MET A 149 2.81 4.90 -18.77
C MET A 149 1.82 3.77 -18.99
N VAL A 150 0.56 4.05 -18.71
CA VAL A 150 -0.57 3.14 -18.84
C VAL A 150 -1.44 3.62 -19.99
N LYS A 151 -1.88 2.70 -20.86
CA LYS A 151 -2.87 2.97 -21.90
C LYS A 151 -4.17 2.24 -21.61
N ASP A 152 -5.27 2.96 -21.72
CA ASP A 152 -6.62 2.41 -21.58
C ASP A 152 -7.07 1.66 -22.85
N GLU A 153 -8.34 1.25 -22.88
CA GLU A 153 -8.95 0.58 -24.04
C GLU A 153 -9.10 1.50 -25.26
N ARG A 154 -9.22 2.82 -25.05
CA ARG A 154 -9.32 3.87 -26.09
C ARG A 154 -7.94 4.24 -26.67
N ASN A 155 -6.86 3.81 -26.01
CA ASN A 155 -5.46 4.20 -26.19
C ASN A 155 -5.13 5.62 -25.71
N ASP A 156 -5.99 6.20 -24.88
CA ASP A 156 -5.63 7.36 -24.06
C ASP A 156 -4.57 6.94 -23.06
N GLN A 157 -3.59 7.82 -22.80
CA GLN A 157 -2.39 7.50 -22.02
C GLN A 157 -2.33 8.35 -20.75
N TRP A 158 -2.09 7.69 -19.63
CA TRP A 158 -1.90 8.30 -18.31
C TRP A 158 -0.68 7.72 -17.60
N ARG A 159 -0.19 8.43 -16.59
CA ARG A 159 0.99 8.08 -15.80
C ARG A 159 0.55 7.55 -14.44
N LEU A 160 0.96 6.32 -14.12
CA LEU A 160 0.89 5.77 -12.77
C LEU A 160 2.25 5.93 -12.09
N THR A 161 2.30 6.66 -10.98
CA THR A 161 3.47 6.73 -10.10
C THR A 161 3.23 5.83 -8.89
N CYS A 162 4.06 4.81 -8.74
CA CYS A 162 4.14 4.02 -7.52
C CYS A 162 5.24 4.61 -6.64
N TYR A 163 4.85 5.31 -5.59
CA TYR A 163 5.69 6.13 -4.73
C TYR A 163 6.09 5.38 -3.44
N TYR A 164 7.30 5.66 -2.96
CA TYR A 164 7.79 5.20 -1.68
C TYR A 164 8.58 6.34 -1.03
N GLY A 165 7.87 7.12 -0.22
CA GLY A 165 8.38 8.27 0.52
C GLY A 165 9.33 7.85 1.63
N TYR A 166 10.15 8.81 2.10
CA TYR A 166 11.15 8.50 3.11
C TYR A 166 10.51 8.16 4.48
N PRO A 167 10.86 7.02 5.11
CA PRO A 167 10.38 6.70 6.45
C PRO A 167 11.01 7.61 7.53
N ASP A 168 12.20 8.15 7.27
CA ASP A 168 12.83 9.14 8.14
C ASP A 168 12.12 10.51 8.06
N ARG A 169 11.55 10.93 9.19
CA ARG A 169 10.91 12.25 9.38
C ARG A 169 11.86 13.41 9.07
N GLY A 170 13.18 13.24 9.26
CA GLY A 170 14.19 14.24 8.88
C GLY A 170 14.23 14.53 7.37
N ARG A 171 13.68 13.64 6.55
CA ARG A 171 13.69 13.71 5.08
C ARG A 171 12.36 14.12 4.45
N ARG A 172 11.36 14.53 5.24
CA ARG A 172 10.04 14.94 4.71
C ARG A 172 10.11 16.01 3.64
N ARG A 173 10.99 17.01 3.80
CA ARG A 173 11.22 18.01 2.76
C ARG A 173 11.65 17.38 1.43
N GLN A 174 12.56 16.41 1.46
CA GLN A 174 12.98 15.67 0.26
C GLN A 174 11.86 14.81 -0.32
N ALA A 175 10.95 14.28 0.52
CA ALA A 175 9.78 13.53 0.05
C ALA A 175 8.82 14.46 -0.72
N TRP A 176 8.57 15.67 -0.22
CA TRP A 176 7.67 16.66 -0.83
C TRP A 176 8.29 17.35 -2.04
N ASP A 177 9.59 17.62 -2.01
CA ASP A 177 10.34 18.12 -3.17
C ASP A 177 10.32 17.05 -4.30
N LEU A 178 10.44 15.77 -3.96
CA LEU A 178 10.26 14.66 -4.93
C LEU A 178 8.83 14.58 -5.50
N LEU A 179 7.77 14.88 -4.72
CA LEU A 179 6.40 14.94 -5.26
C LEU A 179 6.25 16.06 -6.29
N ARG A 180 6.84 17.23 -6.02
CA ARG A 180 6.87 18.36 -6.96
C ARG A 180 7.66 18.04 -8.22
N ASP A 181 8.87 17.48 -8.08
CA ASP A 181 9.65 16.98 -9.23
C ASP A 181 8.85 15.96 -10.06
N LEU A 182 8.14 15.04 -9.42
CA LEU A 182 7.28 14.05 -10.08
C LEU A 182 6.08 14.70 -10.77
N ARG A 183 5.46 15.74 -10.22
CA ARG A 183 4.39 16.49 -10.89
C ARG A 183 4.93 17.17 -12.14
N ASP A 184 6.06 17.86 -12.05
CA ASP A 184 6.62 18.67 -13.13
C ASP A 184 7.18 17.86 -14.32
N MET A 185 7.45 16.56 -14.14
CA MET A 185 7.92 15.68 -15.22
C MET A 185 6.98 15.59 -16.43
N ASP A 186 5.66 15.64 -16.22
CA ASP A 186 4.66 15.50 -17.29
C ASP A 186 3.32 16.12 -16.88
N GLN A 187 2.75 16.92 -17.77
CA GLN A 187 1.44 17.59 -17.62
C GLN A 187 0.26 16.71 -18.07
N GLY A 188 0.55 15.48 -18.51
CA GLY A 188 -0.45 14.45 -18.79
C GLY A 188 -1.23 14.00 -17.55
N LEU A 189 -2.21 13.12 -17.76
CA LEU A 189 -3.03 12.57 -16.69
C LEU A 189 -2.17 11.76 -15.72
N TRP A 190 -2.29 12.04 -14.43
CA TRP A 190 -1.40 11.50 -13.41
C TRP A 190 -2.19 10.91 -12.24
N CYS A 191 -1.84 9.69 -11.87
CA CYS A 191 -2.29 9.02 -10.65
C CYS A 191 -1.05 8.60 -9.87
N ILE A 192 -1.05 8.85 -8.56
CA ILE A 192 0.01 8.47 -7.64
C ILE A 192 -0.57 7.58 -6.56
N ILE A 193 0.17 6.51 -6.23
CA ILE A 193 -0.17 5.51 -5.22
C ILE A 193 1.08 5.15 -4.42
N GLY A 194 0.89 4.52 -3.26
CA GLY A 194 1.99 3.98 -2.46
C GLY A 194 2.18 4.78 -1.18
N GLU A 195 3.34 4.63 -0.55
CA GLU A 195 3.51 5.04 0.84
C GLU A 195 4.07 6.47 0.93
N PHE A 196 3.27 7.40 1.41
CA PHE A 196 3.71 8.78 1.67
C PHE A 196 4.47 8.89 3.00
N ASN A 197 4.28 7.91 3.90
CA ASN A 197 4.92 7.81 5.20
C ASN A 197 4.58 8.98 6.17
N ASP A 198 3.68 9.89 5.81
CA ASP A 198 3.19 11.00 6.66
C ASP A 198 1.66 11.16 6.57
N LEU A 199 1.08 11.92 7.48
CA LEU A 199 -0.35 12.06 7.70
C LEU A 199 -0.88 13.36 7.10
N LEU A 200 -1.84 13.26 6.17
CA LEU A 200 -2.45 14.42 5.51
C LEU A 200 -3.25 15.30 6.49
N SER A 201 -3.88 14.69 7.49
CA SER A 201 -4.66 15.35 8.54
C SER A 201 -4.58 14.60 9.88
N GLN A 202 -5.14 15.19 10.95
CA GLN A 202 -5.31 14.49 12.24
C GLN A 202 -6.36 13.37 12.15
N GLU A 203 -7.32 13.46 11.24
CA GLU A 203 -8.37 12.44 11.04
C GLU A 203 -7.79 11.14 10.49
N ASN A 204 -6.62 11.22 9.83
CA ASN A 204 -5.84 10.08 9.37
C ASN A 204 -5.08 9.35 10.50
N LYS A 205 -5.28 9.73 11.76
CA LYS A 205 -4.63 9.12 12.92
C LYS A 205 -5.61 8.80 14.05
N TRP A 206 -5.48 7.60 14.59
CA TRP A 206 -6.08 7.21 15.86
C TRP A 206 -4.99 6.85 16.89
N GLY A 207 -5.16 7.28 18.14
CA GLY A 207 -4.24 7.00 19.25
C GLY A 207 -4.10 8.15 20.24
N ILE A 208 -3.33 7.92 21.32
CA ILE A 208 -3.24 8.84 22.49
C ILE A 208 -2.60 10.19 22.15
N HIS A 209 -1.58 10.21 21.29
CA HIS A 209 -0.80 11.40 20.98
C HIS A 209 -1.15 11.94 19.59
N PRO A 210 -1.51 13.22 19.44
CA PRO A 210 -1.78 13.81 18.12
C PRO A 210 -0.50 13.85 17.29
N HIS A 211 -0.65 13.89 15.97
CA HIS A 211 0.49 14.16 15.09
C HIS A 211 0.89 15.64 15.18
N PRO A 212 2.15 16.04 14.94
CA PRO A 212 2.49 17.46 14.88
C PRO A 212 1.79 18.15 13.70
N ASN A 213 0.88 19.10 13.97
CA ASN A 213 0.09 19.80 12.94
C ASN A 213 0.93 20.36 11.78
N TRP A 214 2.14 20.85 12.06
CA TRP A 214 3.03 21.41 11.03
C TRP A 214 3.52 20.36 10.01
N LEU A 215 3.53 19.06 10.36
CA LEU A 215 3.78 17.98 9.41
C LEU A 215 2.58 17.79 8.48
N CYS A 216 1.36 17.72 9.02
CA CYS A 216 0.13 17.67 8.23
C CYS A 216 0.04 18.86 7.27
N THR A 217 0.24 20.10 7.76
CA THR A 217 0.24 21.29 6.90
C THR A 217 1.33 21.24 5.83
N SER A 218 2.55 20.80 6.17
CA SER A 218 3.65 20.69 5.19
C SER A 218 3.36 19.66 4.08
N PHE A 219 2.71 18.54 4.43
CA PHE A 219 2.30 17.53 3.47
C PHE A 219 1.11 18.01 2.63
N TRP A 220 0.08 18.57 3.27
CA TRP A 220 -1.10 19.10 2.59
C TRP A 220 -0.76 20.20 1.57
N ASN A 221 0.15 21.12 1.92
CA ASN A 221 0.67 22.11 0.98
C ASN A 221 1.33 21.44 -0.24
N ALA A 222 2.11 20.38 -0.05
CA ALA A 222 2.76 19.68 -1.16
C ALA A 222 1.75 18.95 -2.07
N ILE A 223 0.65 18.43 -1.50
CA ILE A 223 -0.47 17.85 -2.25
C ILE A 223 -1.23 18.94 -3.04
N GLU A 224 -1.52 20.08 -2.42
CA GLU A 224 -2.17 21.24 -3.05
C GLU A 224 -1.32 21.80 -4.21
N GLU A 225 -0.03 22.05 -3.96
CA GLU A 225 0.93 22.54 -4.98
C GLU A 225 1.08 21.58 -6.18
N CYS A 226 0.78 20.29 -5.99
CA CYS A 226 0.81 19.27 -7.04
C CYS A 226 -0.57 19.01 -7.70
N ASP A 227 -1.61 19.80 -7.40
CA ASP A 227 -3.06 19.56 -7.66
C ASP A 227 -3.52 18.12 -7.39
N ILE A 228 -2.89 17.41 -6.45
CA ILE A 228 -3.26 16.02 -6.13
C ILE A 228 -4.56 16.05 -5.33
N THR A 229 -5.52 15.20 -5.70
CA THR A 229 -6.77 14.99 -4.96
C THR A 229 -6.73 13.59 -4.35
N ASP A 230 -6.96 13.48 -3.04
CA ASP A 230 -7.07 12.18 -2.36
C ASP A 230 -8.29 11.40 -2.89
N ILE A 231 -8.11 10.09 -3.08
CA ILE A 231 -9.19 9.17 -3.44
C ILE A 231 -9.69 8.54 -2.14
N ASN A 232 -10.97 8.72 -1.84
CA ASN A 232 -11.58 8.12 -0.66
C ASN A 232 -11.47 6.58 -0.73
N LEU A 233 -10.99 5.99 0.37
CA LEU A 233 -10.99 4.55 0.62
C LEU A 233 -12.35 4.15 1.20
N ASP A 234 -12.94 3.05 0.73
CA ASP A 234 -14.20 2.53 1.24
C ASP A 234 -13.96 1.54 2.39
N GLY A 235 -14.66 1.77 3.51
CA GLY A 235 -14.58 0.92 4.70
C GLY A 235 -13.62 1.44 5.76
N HIS A 236 -12.58 0.69 6.09
CA HIS A 236 -11.59 1.10 7.09
C HIS A 236 -10.58 2.06 6.46
N HIS A 237 -10.33 3.22 7.07
CA HIS A 237 -9.49 4.25 6.44
C HIS A 237 -8.02 4.23 6.89
N PHE A 238 -7.65 3.50 7.95
CA PHE A 238 -6.25 3.37 8.38
C PHE A 238 -5.55 2.21 7.68
N THR A 239 -4.29 2.42 7.30
CA THR A 239 -3.46 1.48 6.54
C THR A 239 -2.38 0.80 7.36
N TRP A 240 -1.97 1.43 8.46
CA TRP A 240 -0.94 0.97 9.39
C TRP A 240 -1.46 0.92 10.82
N HIS A 241 -0.97 -0.02 11.63
CA HIS A 241 -1.28 -0.09 13.05
C HIS A 241 -0.09 -0.53 13.91
N LYS A 242 -0.07 -0.10 15.18
CA LYS A 242 0.91 -0.52 16.20
C LYS A 242 0.24 -0.84 17.52
N SER A 243 0.84 -1.77 18.28
CA SER A 243 0.38 -2.20 19.62
C SER A 243 -1.09 -2.66 19.65
N ARG A 244 -1.54 -3.35 18.59
CA ARG A 244 -2.93 -3.76 18.40
C ARG A 244 -3.45 -4.58 19.58
N GLY A 245 -4.65 -4.26 20.05
CA GLY A 245 -5.27 -4.93 21.20
C GLY A 245 -4.74 -4.49 22.57
N THR A 246 -4.07 -3.33 22.65
CA THR A 246 -3.62 -2.72 23.92
C THR A 246 -4.13 -1.29 24.04
N ASP A 247 -4.14 -0.74 25.25
CA ASP A 247 -4.47 0.68 25.51
C ASP A 247 -3.51 1.67 24.80
N GLN A 248 -2.37 1.19 24.31
CA GLN A 248 -1.35 1.94 23.57
C GLN A 248 -1.46 1.74 22.04
N MET A 249 -2.59 1.20 21.56
CA MET A 249 -2.84 1.00 20.15
C MET A 249 -2.85 2.35 19.39
N VAL A 250 -2.28 2.33 18.20
CA VAL A 250 -2.20 3.47 17.28
C VAL A 250 -2.54 2.97 15.89
N GLU A 251 -3.35 3.73 15.14
CA GLU A 251 -3.63 3.47 13.73
C GLU A 251 -3.38 4.74 12.91
N GLU A 252 -2.85 4.59 11.71
CA GLU A 252 -2.42 5.69 10.82
C GLU A 252 -2.77 5.35 9.37
N ARG A 253 -3.17 6.34 8.57
CA ARG A 253 -3.30 6.24 7.11
C ARG A 253 -2.05 6.87 6.48
N LEU A 254 -1.13 6.03 5.99
CA LEU A 254 0.16 6.44 5.44
C LEU A 254 0.24 6.31 3.90
N ASP A 255 -0.86 5.86 3.29
CA ASP A 255 -1.05 5.59 1.85
C ASP A 255 -2.29 6.29 1.26
#